data_AF-A0A851J036-F1
#
_entry.id   AF-A0A851J036-F1
#
_cell.length_a   1.000
_cell.length_b   1.000
_cell.length_c   1.000
_cell.angle_alpha   90.00
_cell.angle_beta   90.00
_cell.angle_gamma   90.00
#
_symmetry.space_group_name_H-M   'P 1'
#
loop_
_entity.id
_entity.type
_entity.pdbx_description
1 polymer ?
#
loop_
_entity_poly.entity_id
_entity_poly.type
_entity_poly.pdbx_seq_one_letter_code
_entity_poly.pdbx_strand_id
1 'polypeptide(L)'
;MLKEKLNNKNLGDMIWEEIFKVDSKDFEKIEKKLGIKFPENDIKYLKVFNCGKSVNVIFNIENEKFYLKFDTLEYKYFSENLKYFHRLTGNYFENRKIIPIISNTKFLTQPSELKEFVIAYDFTNNINNPEIIFITYKAKDTGKSYERYRYIEDSVTEKKLGNDSLAILDYLYLTDDKPEEIKPGWLFEEFSTKEEIEEFQKEIGLKFPEKYLNFLYKAIDENGIRIYPEKYKKEYKEKLEQTNFKNGAYMMLDQVKEDYQFLLDEFKPYPKKLIPIFDCLYERYICLDYRGKLNTTLKEPRITYFNSEEEGNRRFVPIADSYEAFLDMIEIDEKKVESEKRAMKERYLYGYQILEMIREEE
;
A
#
# COMPACT_ATOMS: atom_id res chain seq x y z
N MET A 1 -0.69 -16.44 -18.90
CA MET A 1 -0.19 -17.62 -19.63
C MET A 1 1.31 -17.47 -19.83
N LEU A 2 2.08 -18.57 -19.91
CA LEU A 2 3.51 -18.50 -20.25
C LEU A 2 3.63 -18.13 -21.72
N LYS A 3 4.39 -17.08 -22.03
CA LYS A 3 4.58 -16.60 -23.40
C LYS A 3 5.87 -17.17 -23.99
N GLU A 4 7.01 -16.85 -23.38
CA GLU A 4 8.33 -17.27 -23.87
C GLU A 4 9.36 -17.36 -22.74
N LYS A 5 10.39 -18.20 -22.93
CA LYS A 5 11.50 -18.30 -21.97
C LYS A 5 12.35 -17.03 -22.05
N LEU A 6 12.66 -16.46 -20.89
CA LEU A 6 13.51 -15.28 -20.79
C LEU A 6 14.95 -15.65 -21.19
N ASN A 7 15.59 -14.80 -21.98
CA ASN A 7 16.95 -14.95 -22.45
C ASN A 7 17.50 -13.57 -22.85
N ASN A 8 18.78 -13.49 -23.22
CA ASN A 8 19.46 -12.23 -23.52
C ASN A 8 18.80 -11.37 -24.61
N LYS A 9 17.95 -11.94 -25.48
CA LYS A 9 17.28 -11.21 -26.57
C LYS A 9 15.99 -10.49 -26.13
N ASN A 10 15.35 -10.95 -25.04
CA ASN A 10 14.06 -10.43 -24.58
C ASN A 10 14.10 -9.91 -23.12
N LEU A 11 15.29 -9.75 -22.53
CA LEU A 11 15.45 -9.06 -21.25
C LEU A 11 14.83 -7.66 -21.26
N GLY A 12 14.81 -6.98 -22.41
CA GLY A 12 14.21 -5.66 -22.57
C GLY A 12 12.69 -5.62 -22.36
N ASP A 13 12.01 -6.75 -22.51
CA ASP A 13 10.54 -6.87 -22.44
C ASP A 13 10.03 -7.12 -21.02
N MET A 14 10.93 -7.29 -20.05
CA MET A 14 10.57 -7.41 -18.65
C MET A 14 9.93 -6.12 -18.14
N ILE A 15 9.03 -6.26 -17.17
CA ILE A 15 8.40 -5.15 -16.47
C ILE A 15 8.48 -5.44 -14.99
N TRP A 16 8.99 -4.48 -14.24
CA TRP A 16 9.16 -4.55 -12.79
C TRP A 16 8.55 -3.33 -12.13
N GLU A 17 8.18 -3.44 -10.87
CA GLU A 17 7.75 -2.32 -10.02
C GLU A 17 8.50 -2.36 -8.68
N GLU A 18 8.45 -1.24 -7.95
CA GLU A 18 9.03 -1.11 -6.60
C GLU A 18 10.54 -1.42 -6.53
N ILE A 19 11.27 -1.10 -7.59
CA ILE A 19 12.73 -1.18 -7.60
C ILE A 19 13.32 0.01 -6.84
N PHE A 20 14.11 -0.27 -5.81
CA PHE A 20 14.84 0.73 -5.04
C PHE A 20 16.31 0.36 -5.02
N LYS A 21 17.14 1.14 -5.71
CA LYS A 21 18.58 0.90 -5.79
C LYS A 21 19.22 0.94 -4.40
N VAL A 22 20.04 -0.06 -4.08
CA VAL A 22 20.80 -0.12 -2.82
C VAL A 22 22.27 0.26 -3.04
N ASP A 23 22.90 0.85 -2.03
CA ASP A 23 24.29 1.31 -2.08
C ASP A 23 25.28 0.13 -1.92
N SER A 24 26.42 0.19 -2.61
CA SER A 24 27.52 -0.78 -2.44
C SER A 24 27.96 -0.91 -0.97
N LYS A 25 27.91 0.18 -0.20
CA LYS A 25 28.27 0.19 1.23
C LYS A 25 27.39 -0.73 2.07
N ASP A 26 26.16 -1.00 1.65
CA ASP A 26 25.29 -1.94 2.37
C ASP A 26 25.77 -3.38 2.18
N PHE A 27 26.21 -3.75 0.97
CA PHE A 27 26.84 -5.06 0.72
C PHE A 27 28.10 -5.24 1.56
N GLU A 28 28.99 -4.25 1.58
CA GLU A 28 30.23 -4.31 2.39
C GLU A 28 29.94 -4.57 3.88
N LYS A 29 28.89 -3.94 4.42
CA LYS A 29 28.46 -4.15 5.81
C LYS A 29 27.88 -5.54 6.03
N ILE A 30 27.05 -6.03 5.10
CA ILE A 30 26.46 -7.38 5.16
C ILE A 30 27.57 -8.44 5.12
N GLU A 31 28.47 -8.33 4.14
CA GLU A 31 29.63 -9.21 3.95
C GLU A 31 30.50 -9.27 5.20
N LYS A 32 30.87 -8.10 5.73
CA LYS A 32 31.64 -8.01 6.97
C LYS A 32 30.92 -8.64 8.17
N LYS A 33 29.62 -8.42 8.29
CA LYS A 33 28.80 -8.95 9.40
C LYS A 33 28.72 -10.47 9.37
N LEU A 34 28.59 -11.06 8.19
CA LEU A 34 28.36 -12.51 8.02
C LEU A 34 29.65 -13.30 7.73
N GLY A 35 30.75 -12.60 7.43
CA GLY A 35 32.02 -13.21 7.02
C GLY A 35 31.87 -13.98 5.71
N ILE A 36 31.20 -13.36 4.73
CA ILE A 36 30.99 -13.89 3.37
C ILE A 36 31.39 -12.82 2.34
N LYS A 37 31.45 -13.21 1.08
CA LYS A 37 31.63 -12.30 -0.06
C LYS A 37 30.64 -12.67 -1.16
N PHE A 38 29.74 -11.76 -1.52
CA PHE A 38 28.83 -11.96 -2.64
C PHE A 38 29.63 -12.07 -3.95
N PRO A 39 29.16 -12.84 -4.94
CA PRO A 39 29.79 -12.87 -6.25
C PRO A 39 29.82 -11.47 -6.88
N GLU A 40 31.01 -11.00 -7.26
CA GLU A 40 31.19 -9.65 -7.79
C GLU A 40 30.30 -9.37 -9.02
N ASN A 41 30.15 -10.37 -9.89
CA ASN A 41 29.29 -10.29 -11.07
C ASN A 41 27.79 -10.13 -10.72
N ASP A 42 27.38 -10.57 -9.54
CA ASP A 42 25.97 -10.57 -9.12
C ASP A 42 25.59 -9.28 -8.42
N ILE A 43 26.54 -8.61 -7.74
CA ILE A 43 26.29 -7.40 -6.94
C ILE A 43 25.58 -6.32 -7.78
N LYS A 44 25.99 -6.09 -9.03
CA LYS A 44 25.34 -5.08 -9.89
C LYS A 44 23.86 -5.38 -10.14
N TYR A 45 23.51 -6.65 -10.31
CA TYR A 45 22.12 -7.07 -10.49
C TYR A 45 21.35 -6.97 -9.18
N LEU A 46 21.92 -7.47 -8.08
CA LEU A 46 21.30 -7.39 -6.74
C LEU A 46 21.07 -5.94 -6.30
N LYS A 47 21.98 -5.02 -6.65
CA LYS A 47 21.84 -3.59 -6.39
C LYS A 47 20.65 -2.98 -7.11
N VAL A 48 20.47 -3.33 -8.38
CA VAL A 48 19.43 -2.74 -9.24
C VAL A 48 18.09 -3.40 -9.00
N PHE A 49 18.01 -4.72 -8.81
CA PHE A 49 16.75 -5.43 -8.60
C PHE A 49 16.25 -5.41 -7.15
N ASN A 50 16.97 -4.79 -6.22
CA ASN A 50 16.59 -4.71 -4.81
C ASN A 50 15.13 -4.23 -4.62
N CYS A 51 14.37 -4.98 -3.80
CA CYS A 51 12.93 -4.84 -3.58
C CYS A 51 12.01 -5.09 -4.78
N GLY A 52 12.56 -5.26 -5.99
CA GLY A 52 11.81 -5.30 -7.22
C GLY A 52 10.82 -6.45 -7.26
N LYS A 53 9.59 -6.14 -7.70
CA LYS A 53 8.52 -7.10 -7.98
C LYS A 53 8.34 -7.23 -9.48
N SER A 54 8.29 -8.45 -9.99
CA SER A 54 8.03 -8.65 -11.41
C SER A 54 6.55 -8.51 -11.72
N VAL A 55 6.25 -7.83 -12.82
CA VAL A 55 4.88 -7.67 -13.33
C VAL A 55 4.58 -8.74 -14.37
N ASN A 56 5.51 -9.00 -15.29
CA ASN A 56 5.30 -9.93 -16.40
C ASN A 56 6.38 -11.02 -16.51
N VAL A 57 7.16 -11.22 -15.45
CA VAL A 57 8.18 -12.28 -15.38
C VAL A 57 7.80 -13.25 -14.29
N ILE A 58 7.81 -14.54 -14.58
CA ILE A 58 7.58 -15.59 -13.57
C ILE A 58 8.72 -16.59 -13.54
N PHE A 59 8.97 -17.12 -12.35
CA PHE A 59 9.84 -18.27 -12.14
C PHE A 59 9.01 -19.55 -12.29
N ASN A 60 9.51 -20.52 -13.05
CA ASN A 60 8.81 -21.78 -13.36
C ASN A 60 9.73 -22.98 -13.16
N ILE A 61 9.48 -23.77 -12.11
CA ILE A 61 10.27 -24.95 -11.76
C ILE A 61 9.37 -26.05 -11.20
N GLU A 62 9.54 -27.30 -11.62
CA GLU A 62 8.92 -28.48 -10.97
C GLU A 62 7.42 -28.33 -10.62
N ASN A 63 6.65 -27.74 -11.54
CA ASN A 63 5.21 -27.41 -11.45
C ASN A 63 4.85 -26.20 -10.57
N GLU A 64 5.82 -25.53 -9.97
CA GLU A 64 5.64 -24.26 -9.27
C GLU A 64 5.83 -23.08 -10.22
N LYS A 65 4.95 -22.08 -10.07
CA LYS A 65 4.98 -20.83 -10.82
C LYS A 65 4.67 -19.67 -9.91
N PHE A 66 5.53 -18.66 -9.89
CA PHE A 66 5.34 -17.46 -9.07
C PHE A 66 6.07 -16.26 -9.67
N TYR A 67 5.55 -15.06 -9.41
CA TYR A 67 6.22 -13.81 -9.74
C TYR A 67 7.43 -13.62 -8.83
N LEU A 68 8.48 -12.96 -9.31
CA LEU A 68 9.66 -12.70 -8.53
C LEU A 68 9.43 -11.48 -7.66
N LYS A 69 9.86 -11.58 -6.40
CA LYS A 69 9.96 -10.44 -5.50
C LYS A 69 11.32 -10.54 -4.81
N PHE A 70 12.18 -9.57 -5.10
CA PHE A 70 13.49 -9.49 -4.48
C PHE A 70 13.39 -9.01 -3.04
N ASP A 71 14.13 -9.65 -2.15
CA ASP A 71 14.27 -9.21 -0.77
C ASP A 71 15.16 -7.96 -0.70
N THR A 72 14.91 -7.11 0.30
CA THR A 72 15.77 -5.94 0.49
C THR A 72 17.12 -6.33 1.10
N LEU A 73 18.19 -5.87 0.45
CA LEU A 73 19.58 -5.95 0.89
C LEU A 73 20.06 -4.62 1.51
N GLU A 74 19.16 -3.68 1.80
CA GLU A 74 19.50 -2.52 2.63
C GLU A 74 19.89 -2.99 4.03
N TYR A 75 21.09 -2.60 4.49
CA TYR A 75 21.67 -3.14 5.73
C TYR A 75 20.78 -2.94 6.97
N LYS A 76 20.04 -1.81 7.04
CA LYS A 76 19.12 -1.50 8.15
C LYS A 76 17.97 -2.52 8.29
N TYR A 77 17.54 -3.15 7.19
CA TYR A 77 16.43 -4.12 7.18
C TYR A 77 16.91 -5.56 7.05
N PHE A 78 18.07 -5.78 6.42
CA PHE A 78 18.64 -7.09 6.15
C PHE A 78 18.64 -8.03 7.37
N SER A 79 19.03 -7.51 8.53
CA SER A 79 19.12 -8.32 9.75
C SER A 79 17.77 -8.83 10.24
N GLU A 80 16.71 -8.04 10.09
CA GLU A 80 15.36 -8.43 10.47
C GLU A 80 14.76 -9.41 9.46
N ASN A 81 15.04 -9.23 8.16
CA ASN A 81 14.64 -10.18 7.12
C ASN A 81 15.27 -11.55 7.32
N LEU A 82 16.58 -11.59 7.62
CA LEU A 82 17.28 -12.85 7.87
C LEU A 82 16.75 -13.55 9.13
N LYS A 83 16.48 -12.80 10.21
CA LYS A 83 15.80 -13.34 11.40
C LYS A 83 14.41 -13.88 11.08
N TYR A 84 13.64 -13.17 10.24
CA TYR A 84 12.32 -13.60 9.83
C TYR A 84 12.37 -14.93 9.09
N PHE A 85 13.30 -15.09 8.14
CA PHE A 85 13.55 -16.35 7.43
C PHE A 85 13.87 -17.49 8.42
N HIS A 86 14.88 -17.31 9.28
CA HIS A 86 15.24 -18.33 10.26
C HIS A 86 14.09 -18.68 11.20
N ARG A 87 13.30 -17.69 11.65
CA ARG A 87 12.11 -17.92 12.47
C ARG A 87 11.09 -18.78 11.74
N LEU A 88 10.88 -18.56 10.44
CA LEU A 88 9.92 -19.32 9.63
C LEU A 88 10.39 -20.73 9.27
N THR A 89 11.68 -21.02 9.38
CA THR A 89 12.25 -22.35 9.11
C THR A 89 12.64 -23.12 10.37
N GLY A 90 12.47 -22.50 11.56
CA GLY A 90 12.96 -23.05 12.82
C GLY A 90 14.46 -23.34 12.79
N ASN A 91 14.88 -24.45 13.39
CA ASN A 91 16.30 -24.83 13.48
C ASN A 91 16.81 -25.56 12.22
N TYR A 92 15.99 -25.73 11.18
CA TYR A 92 16.35 -26.54 10.00
C TYR A 92 17.63 -26.04 9.31
N PHE A 93 17.82 -24.72 9.24
CA PHE A 93 18.99 -24.09 8.65
C PHE A 93 19.95 -23.46 9.68
N GLU A 94 19.87 -23.84 10.96
CA GLU A 94 20.66 -23.22 12.04
C GLU A 94 22.17 -23.26 11.79
N ASN A 95 22.65 -24.33 11.14
CA ASN A 95 24.07 -24.53 10.81
C ASN A 95 24.44 -24.12 9.38
N ARG A 96 23.52 -23.53 8.62
CA ARG A 96 23.76 -23.11 7.23
C ARG A 96 23.77 -21.59 7.10
N LYS A 97 24.64 -21.09 6.22
CA LYS A 97 24.74 -19.66 5.89
C LYS A 97 23.91 -19.36 4.65
N ILE A 98 22.59 -19.36 4.82
CA ILE A 98 21.63 -19.10 3.73
C ILE A 98 21.23 -17.63 3.72
N ILE A 99 21.29 -17.00 2.56
CA ILE A 99 20.83 -15.64 2.34
C ILE A 99 19.72 -15.64 1.29
N PRO A 100 18.45 -15.47 1.70
CA PRO A 100 17.34 -15.24 0.78
C PRO A 100 17.56 -13.99 -0.07
N ILE A 101 17.30 -14.10 -1.37
CA ILE A 101 17.36 -12.97 -2.31
C ILE A 101 16.05 -12.75 -3.05
N ILE A 102 15.24 -13.79 -3.22
CA ILE A 102 13.91 -13.73 -3.81
C ILE A 102 12.99 -14.55 -2.92
N SER A 103 11.88 -13.97 -2.51
CA SER A 103 10.87 -14.64 -1.67
C SER A 103 9.46 -14.41 -2.23
N ASN A 104 8.64 -15.47 -2.25
CA ASN A 104 7.22 -15.34 -2.57
C ASN A 104 6.40 -16.31 -1.71
N THR A 105 5.18 -15.89 -1.39
CA THR A 105 4.25 -16.59 -0.51
C THR A 105 2.97 -16.93 -1.27
N LYS A 106 2.54 -18.18 -1.21
CA LYS A 106 1.24 -18.63 -1.71
C LYS A 106 0.38 -19.15 -0.57
N PHE A 107 -0.79 -18.56 -0.38
CA PHE A 107 -1.79 -19.07 0.55
C PHE A 107 -2.43 -20.34 -0.05
N LEU A 108 -2.32 -21.46 0.66
CA LEU A 108 -2.88 -22.76 0.26
C LEU A 108 -4.34 -22.89 0.74
N THR A 109 -4.60 -22.45 1.97
CA THR A 109 -5.95 -22.26 2.52
C THR A 109 -5.99 -20.90 3.20
N GLN A 110 -6.98 -20.07 2.88
CA GLN A 110 -7.16 -18.80 3.58
C GLN A 110 -7.95 -19.04 4.88
N PRO A 111 -7.48 -18.57 6.04
CA PRO A 111 -6.17 -17.93 6.35
C PRO A 111 -5.09 -18.92 6.85
N SER A 112 -5.36 -20.23 6.83
CA SER A 112 -4.74 -21.24 7.71
C SER A 112 -3.37 -21.78 7.31
N GLU A 113 -3.02 -21.86 6.02
CA GLU A 113 -1.73 -22.44 5.59
C GLU A 113 -1.15 -21.68 4.39
N LEU A 114 0.13 -21.39 4.46
CA LEU A 114 0.91 -20.79 3.38
C LEU A 114 2.06 -21.70 2.96
N LYS A 115 2.50 -21.53 1.71
CA LYS A 115 3.70 -22.12 1.12
C LYS A 115 4.63 -20.98 0.72
N GLU A 116 5.87 -21.05 1.18
CA GLU A 116 6.94 -20.12 0.83
C GLU A 116 7.81 -20.70 -0.28
N PHE A 117 8.26 -19.80 -1.16
CA PHE A 117 9.19 -20.05 -2.24
C PHE A 117 10.36 -19.12 -2.07
N VAL A 118 11.56 -19.67 -1.93
CA VAL A 118 12.76 -18.87 -1.66
C VAL A 118 13.86 -19.28 -2.63
N ILE A 119 14.45 -18.30 -3.31
CA ILE A 119 15.74 -18.46 -3.98
C ILE A 119 16.78 -17.80 -3.10
N ALA A 120 17.84 -18.53 -2.78
CA ALA A 120 18.85 -18.09 -1.84
C ALA A 120 20.26 -18.44 -2.30
N TYR A 121 21.22 -17.67 -1.81
CA TYR A 121 22.62 -18.05 -1.81
C TYR A 121 22.94 -18.89 -0.57
N ASP A 122 23.58 -20.04 -0.76
CA ASP A 122 24.13 -20.86 0.32
C ASP A 122 25.66 -20.76 0.37
N PHE A 123 26.15 -20.07 1.39
CA PHE A 123 27.57 -19.87 1.67
C PHE A 123 28.17 -20.92 2.61
N THR A 124 27.43 -21.97 2.97
CA THR A 124 27.85 -22.96 3.97
C THR A 124 29.17 -23.64 3.58
N ASN A 125 29.30 -24.04 2.32
CA ASN A 125 30.48 -24.76 1.82
C ASN A 125 31.57 -23.83 1.28
N ASN A 126 31.20 -22.63 0.83
CA ASN A 126 32.14 -21.66 0.29
C ASN A 126 31.66 -20.23 0.53
N ILE A 127 32.42 -19.48 1.33
CA ILE A 127 32.08 -18.11 1.72
C ILE A 127 32.25 -17.08 0.59
N ASN A 128 32.91 -17.43 -0.53
CA ASN A 128 33.17 -16.53 -1.65
C ASN A 128 32.45 -16.94 -2.95
N ASN A 129 31.94 -18.16 -3.02
CA ASN A 129 31.26 -18.68 -4.20
C ASN A 129 30.08 -19.57 -3.76
N PRO A 130 28.95 -18.94 -3.38
CA PRO A 130 27.79 -19.63 -2.87
C PRO A 130 27.15 -20.52 -3.93
N GLU A 131 26.44 -21.55 -3.48
CA GLU A 131 25.50 -22.25 -4.35
C GLU A 131 24.19 -21.46 -4.41
N ILE A 132 23.52 -21.47 -5.56
CA ILE A 132 22.17 -20.92 -5.68
C ILE A 132 21.19 -22.07 -5.54
N ILE A 133 20.32 -21.96 -4.54
CA ILE A 133 19.34 -22.98 -4.19
C ILE A 133 17.93 -22.41 -4.24
N PHE A 134 16.99 -23.25 -4.65
CA PHE A 134 15.56 -23.04 -4.53
C PHE A 134 15.04 -23.87 -3.36
N ILE A 135 14.37 -23.21 -2.42
CA ILE A 135 13.79 -23.78 -1.23
C ILE A 135 12.27 -23.58 -1.28
N THR A 136 11.51 -24.62 -0.95
CA THR A 136 10.10 -24.44 -0.60
C THR A 136 9.82 -25.00 0.78
N TYR A 137 8.90 -24.39 1.52
CA TYR A 137 8.43 -24.92 2.80
C TYR A 137 7.01 -24.43 3.08
N LYS A 138 6.35 -25.05 4.06
CA LYS A 138 5.00 -24.69 4.48
C LYS A 138 5.02 -24.09 5.89
N ALA A 139 4.08 -23.18 6.13
CA ALA A 139 3.81 -22.64 7.46
C ALA A 139 2.31 -22.54 7.71
N LYS A 140 1.90 -22.73 8.97
CA LYS A 140 0.49 -22.69 9.41
C LYS A 140 0.20 -21.47 10.29
N ASP A 141 -0.98 -20.90 10.13
CA ASP A 141 -1.48 -19.80 10.98
C ASP A 141 -1.67 -20.33 12.42
N THR A 142 -1.19 -19.57 13.40
CA THR A 142 -1.29 -19.86 14.83
C THR A 142 -2.36 -19.01 15.53
N GLY A 143 -2.99 -18.07 14.82
CA GLY A 143 -3.98 -17.14 15.36
C GLY A 143 -3.38 -16.01 16.22
N LYS A 144 -2.05 -15.89 16.27
CA LYS A 144 -1.34 -14.85 17.07
C LYS A 144 -0.83 -13.72 16.18
N SER A 145 -1.00 -12.47 16.59
CA SER A 145 -0.62 -11.30 15.77
C SER A 145 0.90 -11.19 15.49
N TYR A 146 1.76 -11.48 16.47
CA TYR A 146 3.22 -11.28 16.36
C TYR A 146 4.02 -12.52 15.84
N GLU A 147 3.38 -13.70 15.84
CA GLU A 147 3.95 -14.99 15.40
C GLU A 147 2.95 -15.76 14.54
N ARG A 148 2.30 -15.05 13.62
CA ARG A 148 1.13 -15.57 12.92
C ARG A 148 1.41 -16.91 12.23
N TYR A 149 2.57 -17.11 11.63
CA TYR A 149 2.89 -18.34 10.92
C TYR A 149 4.03 -19.12 11.57
N ARG A 150 3.83 -20.43 11.74
CA ARG A 150 4.87 -21.38 12.20
C ARG A 150 5.15 -22.43 11.16
N TYR A 151 6.44 -22.72 10.97
CA TYR A 151 6.96 -23.80 10.16
C TYR A 151 6.20 -25.12 10.38
N ILE A 152 5.91 -25.83 9.29
CA ILE A 152 5.49 -27.23 9.34
C ILE A 152 6.74 -28.08 9.17
N GLU A 153 7.11 -28.80 10.23
CA GLU A 153 8.28 -29.70 10.23
C GLU A 153 8.25 -30.68 9.06
N ASP A 154 9.42 -31.00 8.52
CA ASP A 154 9.64 -31.84 7.34
C ASP A 154 8.97 -31.38 6.02
N SER A 155 8.47 -30.14 5.94
CA SER A 155 7.89 -29.61 4.70
C SER A 155 8.90 -28.99 3.73
N VAL A 156 10.18 -28.88 4.13
CA VAL A 156 11.23 -28.27 3.32
C VAL A 156 11.57 -29.17 2.13
N THR A 157 11.57 -28.58 0.94
CA THR A 157 12.21 -29.15 -0.25
C THR A 157 13.30 -28.20 -0.74
N GLU A 158 14.37 -28.76 -1.28
CA GLU A 158 15.50 -27.97 -1.78
C GLU A 158 15.98 -28.52 -3.12
N LYS A 159 16.36 -27.60 -4.01
CA LYS A 159 16.99 -27.91 -5.29
C LYS A 159 18.11 -26.94 -5.59
N LYS A 160 19.28 -27.47 -5.92
CA LYS A 160 20.39 -26.68 -6.47
C LYS A 160 20.03 -26.19 -7.88
N LEU A 161 20.11 -24.89 -8.09
CA LEU A 161 19.91 -24.25 -9.40
C LEU A 161 21.23 -24.10 -10.15
N GLY A 162 22.31 -23.76 -9.44
CA GLY A 162 23.63 -23.56 -10.04
C GLY A 162 24.62 -22.93 -9.07
N ASN A 163 25.74 -22.44 -9.60
CA ASN A 163 26.75 -21.66 -8.85
C ASN A 163 26.94 -20.25 -9.45
N ASP A 164 26.07 -19.84 -10.38
CA ASP A 164 26.13 -18.56 -11.10
C ASP A 164 24.69 -18.04 -11.22
N SER A 165 24.47 -16.74 -11.01
CA SER A 165 23.14 -16.10 -11.05
C SER A 165 22.45 -16.29 -12.40
N LEU A 166 23.20 -16.46 -13.49
CA LEU A 166 22.65 -16.78 -14.80
C LEU A 166 21.85 -18.10 -14.79
N ALA A 167 22.12 -19.03 -13.87
CA ALA A 167 21.33 -20.25 -13.71
C ALA A 167 19.87 -19.97 -13.32
N ILE A 168 19.58 -18.82 -12.70
CA ILE A 168 18.19 -18.42 -12.39
C ILE A 168 17.43 -18.13 -13.69
N LEU A 169 18.09 -17.52 -14.70
CA LEU A 169 17.47 -17.19 -15.99
C LEU A 169 16.88 -18.41 -16.69
N ASP A 170 17.44 -19.60 -16.45
CA ASP A 170 16.95 -20.84 -17.04
C ASP A 170 15.52 -21.22 -16.63
N TYR A 171 15.03 -20.62 -15.55
CA TYR A 171 13.70 -20.84 -14.97
C TYR A 171 12.77 -19.65 -15.17
N LEU A 172 13.21 -18.57 -15.82
CA LEU A 172 12.41 -17.36 -16.02
C LEU A 172 11.65 -17.37 -17.33
N TYR A 173 10.41 -16.89 -17.28
CA TYR A 173 9.52 -16.78 -18.43
C TYR A 173 8.77 -15.46 -18.42
N LEU A 174 8.57 -14.89 -19.61
CA LEU A 174 7.66 -13.77 -19.82
C LEU A 174 6.21 -14.25 -19.86
N THR A 175 5.31 -13.38 -19.44
CA THR A 175 3.86 -13.54 -19.51
C THR A 175 3.23 -12.39 -20.31
N ASP A 176 1.93 -12.50 -20.57
CA ASP A 176 1.14 -11.43 -21.21
C ASP A 176 0.62 -10.38 -20.21
N ASP A 177 1.05 -10.46 -18.95
CA ASP A 177 0.62 -9.54 -17.92
C ASP A 177 1.18 -8.13 -18.19
N LYS A 178 0.41 -7.14 -17.78
CA LYS A 178 0.71 -5.72 -18.03
C LYS A 178 0.66 -4.97 -16.71
N PRO A 179 1.34 -3.81 -16.63
CA PRO A 179 1.09 -2.83 -15.59
C PRO A 179 -0.40 -2.68 -15.30
N GLU A 180 -0.76 -2.69 -14.03
CA GLU A 180 -2.14 -2.44 -13.63
C GLU A 180 -2.61 -1.07 -14.13
N GLU A 181 -3.87 -1.00 -14.57
CA GLU A 181 -4.44 0.25 -15.06
C GLU A 181 -4.53 1.26 -13.91
N ILE A 182 -3.85 2.38 -14.09
CA ILE A 182 -3.70 3.43 -13.09
C ILE A 182 -5.00 4.22 -12.95
N LYS A 183 -5.60 4.17 -11.76
CA LYS A 183 -6.80 4.95 -11.40
C LYS A 183 -6.42 5.96 -10.30
N PRO A 184 -6.25 7.26 -10.65
CA PRO A 184 -5.95 8.28 -9.66
C PRO A 184 -7.13 8.50 -8.73
N GLY A 185 -6.86 9.06 -7.56
CA GLY A 185 -7.85 9.15 -6.49
C GLY A 185 -8.05 7.85 -5.73
N TRP A 186 -8.87 7.94 -4.69
CA TRP A 186 -9.13 6.85 -3.75
C TRP A 186 -10.57 6.34 -3.89
N LEU A 187 -10.82 5.11 -3.47
CA LEU A 187 -12.16 4.54 -3.48
C LEU A 187 -12.79 4.84 -2.12
N PHE A 188 -13.85 5.66 -2.10
CA PHE A 188 -14.70 5.83 -0.93
C PHE A 188 -15.72 4.69 -0.92
N GLU A 189 -15.67 3.85 0.10
CA GLU A 189 -16.61 2.77 0.35
C GLU A 189 -17.47 3.14 1.54
N GLU A 190 -18.77 2.82 1.49
CA GLU A 190 -19.67 2.92 2.65
C GLU A 190 -20.14 1.51 2.97
N PHE A 191 -19.79 1.03 4.17
CA PHE A 191 -20.11 -0.33 4.62
C PHE A 191 -21.41 -0.41 5.40
N SER A 192 -21.96 0.73 5.82
CA SER A 192 -23.28 0.80 6.42
C SER A 192 -24.37 0.54 5.39
N THR A 193 -25.47 -0.04 5.85
CA THR A 193 -26.72 -0.17 5.10
C THR A 193 -27.46 1.17 5.03
N LYS A 194 -28.37 1.29 4.06
CA LYS A 194 -29.24 2.47 3.95
C LYS A 194 -30.11 2.62 5.20
N GLU A 195 -30.54 1.50 5.77
CA GLU A 195 -31.32 1.40 7.00
C GLU A 195 -30.52 1.93 8.20
N GLU A 196 -29.24 1.55 8.36
CA GLU A 196 -28.38 2.06 9.44
C GLU A 196 -28.17 3.58 9.35
N ILE A 197 -28.03 4.13 8.14
CA ILE A 197 -27.97 5.58 7.91
C ILE A 197 -29.29 6.26 8.33
N GLU A 198 -30.45 5.64 8.03
CA GLU A 198 -31.74 6.16 8.46
C GLU A 198 -31.94 6.08 9.98
N GLU A 199 -31.53 4.99 10.61
CA GLU A 199 -31.59 4.79 12.05
C GLU A 199 -30.75 5.83 12.79
N PHE A 200 -29.52 6.08 12.33
CA PHE A 200 -28.66 7.12 12.91
C PHE A 200 -29.31 8.50 12.84
N GLN A 201 -29.89 8.88 11.69
CA GLN A 201 -30.60 10.15 11.53
C GLN A 201 -31.81 10.27 12.49
N LYS A 202 -32.55 9.17 12.71
CA LYS A 202 -33.66 9.11 13.67
C LYS A 202 -33.15 9.27 15.11
N GLU A 203 -32.06 8.60 15.46
CA GLU A 203 -31.44 8.64 16.79
C GLU A 203 -31.00 10.06 17.17
N ILE A 204 -30.28 10.74 16.28
CA ILE A 204 -29.81 12.11 16.53
C ILE A 204 -30.91 13.17 16.30
N GLY A 205 -32.03 12.79 15.71
CA GLY A 205 -33.16 13.67 15.38
C GLY A 205 -32.83 14.73 14.32
N LEU A 206 -31.91 14.43 13.40
CA LEU A 206 -31.46 15.32 12.34
C LEU A 206 -31.50 14.59 10.99
N LYS A 207 -31.83 15.31 9.92
CA LYS A 207 -31.84 14.76 8.56
C LYS A 207 -30.67 15.30 7.78
N PHE A 208 -29.90 14.42 7.14
CA PHE A 208 -28.80 14.78 6.27
C PHE A 208 -29.29 15.51 5.01
N PRO A 209 -28.47 16.42 4.44
CA PRO A 209 -28.70 16.99 3.12
C PRO A 209 -28.92 15.90 2.07
N GLU A 210 -29.85 16.12 1.15
CA GLU A 210 -30.22 15.11 0.15
C GLU A 210 -29.03 14.71 -0.73
N LYS A 211 -28.22 15.69 -1.16
CA LYS A 211 -27.00 15.42 -1.95
C LYS A 211 -25.97 14.60 -1.19
N TYR A 212 -25.81 14.82 0.12
CA TYR A 212 -24.90 14.04 0.95
C TYR A 212 -25.41 12.61 1.14
N LEU A 213 -26.72 12.45 1.39
CA LEU A 213 -27.35 11.14 1.52
C LEU A 213 -27.24 10.32 0.23
N ASN A 214 -27.51 10.95 -0.93
CA ASN A 214 -27.36 10.32 -2.24
C ASN A 214 -25.92 9.90 -2.54
N PHE A 215 -24.94 10.68 -2.08
CA PHE A 215 -23.53 10.31 -2.16
C PHE A 215 -23.24 9.02 -1.39
N LEU A 216 -23.67 8.91 -0.12
CA LEU A 216 -23.51 7.70 0.68
C LEU A 216 -24.24 6.50 0.06
N TYR A 217 -25.49 6.68 -0.37
CA TYR A 217 -26.28 5.61 -0.98
C TYR A 217 -25.68 5.10 -2.29
N LYS A 218 -25.13 6.01 -3.10
CA LYS A 218 -24.43 5.61 -4.33
C LYS A 218 -23.17 4.81 -4.01
N ALA A 219 -22.44 5.14 -2.94
CA ALA A 219 -21.27 4.37 -2.51
C ALA A 219 -21.65 2.95 -2.08
N ILE A 220 -22.80 2.77 -1.43
CA ILE A 220 -23.34 1.44 -1.11
C ILE A 220 -23.73 0.69 -2.40
N ASP A 221 -24.54 1.31 -3.26
CA ASP A 221 -25.11 0.66 -4.44
C ASP A 221 -24.05 0.27 -5.48
N GLU A 222 -22.97 1.04 -5.59
CA GLU A 222 -21.89 0.82 -6.58
C GLU A 222 -20.67 0.09 -6.00
N ASN A 223 -20.70 -0.36 -4.74
CA ASN A 223 -19.54 -0.88 -4.00
C ASN A 223 -18.33 0.07 -4.07
N GLY A 224 -18.61 1.34 -3.80
CA GLY A 224 -17.65 2.41 -3.68
C GLY A 224 -17.66 3.40 -4.85
N ILE A 225 -17.30 4.65 -4.55
CA ILE A 225 -17.18 5.75 -5.52
C ILE A 225 -15.72 6.19 -5.57
N ARG A 226 -15.20 6.40 -6.78
CA ARG A 226 -13.87 7.00 -6.96
C ARG A 226 -13.93 8.50 -6.62
N ILE A 227 -13.15 8.92 -5.64
CA ILE A 227 -12.94 10.33 -5.30
C ILE A 227 -11.59 10.76 -5.87
N TYR A 228 -11.63 11.70 -6.81
CA TYR A 228 -10.41 12.29 -7.35
C TYR A 228 -9.82 13.31 -6.37
N PRO A 229 -8.52 13.61 -6.45
CA PRO A 229 -7.96 14.75 -5.73
C PRO A 229 -8.74 16.03 -6.01
N GLU A 230 -9.18 16.68 -4.95
CA GLU A 230 -10.03 17.88 -4.98
C GLU A 230 -9.33 19.08 -4.32
N LYS A 231 -9.74 20.28 -4.72
CA LYS A 231 -9.30 21.55 -4.15
C LYS A 231 -10.42 22.58 -4.20
N TYR A 232 -10.30 23.66 -3.44
CA TYR A 232 -11.17 24.81 -3.60
C TYR A 232 -10.93 25.52 -4.94
N LYS A 233 -12.01 25.99 -5.56
CA LYS A 233 -11.93 26.91 -6.71
C LYS A 233 -11.18 28.18 -6.32
N LYS A 234 -10.58 28.83 -7.32
CA LYS A 234 -9.67 29.96 -7.14
C LYS A 234 -10.26 31.09 -6.27
N GLU A 235 -11.53 31.44 -6.45
CA GLU A 235 -12.17 32.51 -5.68
C GLU A 235 -12.34 32.21 -4.18
N TYR A 236 -12.29 30.94 -3.77
CA TYR A 236 -12.43 30.51 -2.37
C TYR A 236 -11.10 30.14 -1.73
N LYS A 237 -10.08 29.83 -2.54
CA LYS A 237 -8.79 29.32 -2.07
C LYS A 237 -8.14 30.21 -1.01
N GLU A 238 -7.99 31.50 -1.26
CA GLU A 238 -7.34 32.43 -0.31
C GLU A 238 -8.07 32.53 1.03
N LYS A 239 -9.39 32.33 1.03
CA LYS A 239 -10.22 32.45 2.24
C LYS A 239 -10.26 31.18 3.07
N LEU A 240 -10.00 30.02 2.45
CA LEU A 240 -10.26 28.71 3.04
C LEU A 240 -9.04 27.78 3.03
N GLU A 241 -7.86 28.27 2.65
CA GLU A 241 -6.63 27.48 2.66
C GLU A 241 -6.34 26.89 4.06
N GLN A 242 -6.74 27.60 5.13
CA GLN A 242 -6.57 27.14 6.52
C GLN A 242 -7.43 25.92 6.90
N THR A 243 -8.42 25.52 6.09
CA THR A 243 -9.27 24.37 6.43
C THR A 243 -8.60 23.02 6.16
N ASN A 244 -7.42 22.99 5.53
CA ASN A 244 -6.73 21.75 5.15
C ASN A 244 -7.53 20.77 4.27
N PHE A 245 -8.61 21.22 3.63
CA PHE A 245 -9.54 20.36 2.86
C PHE A 245 -8.83 19.42 1.86
N LYS A 246 -7.84 19.94 1.13
CA LYS A 246 -7.05 19.21 0.11
C LYS A 246 -6.30 17.96 0.62
N ASN A 247 -6.17 17.82 1.93
CA ASN A 247 -5.45 16.73 2.60
C ASN A 247 -6.39 15.79 3.37
N GLY A 248 -7.69 16.08 3.37
CA GLY A 248 -8.67 15.31 4.12
C GLY A 248 -9.38 14.25 3.29
N ALA A 249 -10.38 13.61 3.91
CA ALA A 249 -11.19 12.56 3.29
C ALA A 249 -12.65 12.60 3.77
N TYR A 250 -13.56 12.13 2.90
CA TYR A 250 -14.95 11.87 3.28
C TYR A 250 -15.02 10.75 4.31
N MET A 251 -15.94 10.87 5.26
CA MET A 251 -16.07 9.95 6.38
C MET A 251 -17.19 8.95 6.14
N MET A 252 -16.93 7.67 6.43
CA MET A 252 -17.96 6.62 6.49
C MET A 252 -18.87 6.85 7.70
N LEU A 253 -20.10 6.35 7.67
CA LEU A 253 -21.07 6.54 8.77
C LEU A 253 -20.50 6.13 10.14
N ASP A 254 -19.77 5.02 10.23
CA ASP A 254 -19.18 4.57 11.50
C ASP A 254 -18.18 5.59 12.05
N GLN A 255 -17.34 6.15 11.20
CA GLN A 255 -16.43 7.23 11.59
C GLN A 255 -17.21 8.51 11.96
N VAL A 256 -18.27 8.84 11.22
CA VAL A 256 -19.16 9.98 11.56
C VAL A 256 -19.75 9.80 12.96
N LYS A 257 -20.20 8.60 13.32
CA LYS A 257 -20.74 8.30 14.66
C LYS A 257 -19.68 8.46 15.75
N GLU A 258 -18.50 7.88 15.55
CA GLU A 258 -17.38 7.94 16.49
C GLU A 258 -16.94 9.40 16.73
N ASP A 259 -16.64 10.13 15.65
CA ASP A 259 -16.18 11.51 15.74
C ASP A 259 -17.28 12.45 16.24
N TYR A 260 -18.55 12.21 15.89
CA TYR A 260 -19.66 12.97 16.47
C TYR A 260 -19.73 12.78 17.99
N GLN A 261 -19.59 11.54 18.47
CA GLN A 261 -19.59 11.25 19.90
C GLN A 261 -18.37 11.87 20.62
N PHE A 262 -17.18 11.78 20.03
CA PHE A 262 -15.98 12.46 20.52
C PHE A 262 -16.21 13.97 20.65
N LEU A 263 -16.78 14.61 19.62
CA LEU A 263 -17.10 16.03 19.67
C LEU A 263 -18.05 16.33 20.84
N LEU A 264 -19.13 15.55 21.01
CA LEU A 264 -20.08 15.70 22.11
C LEU A 264 -19.45 15.60 23.50
N ASP A 265 -18.47 14.71 23.67
CA ASP A 265 -17.85 14.43 24.96
C ASP A 265 -16.82 15.49 25.37
N GLU A 266 -15.95 15.88 24.44
CA GLU A 266 -14.81 16.75 24.71
C GLU A 266 -15.13 18.24 24.64
N PHE A 267 -16.01 18.68 23.73
CA PHE A 267 -16.15 20.12 23.42
C PHE A 267 -17.41 20.78 24.02
N LYS A 268 -17.91 20.26 25.15
CA LYS A 268 -19.13 20.76 25.81
C LYS A 268 -19.08 22.28 26.07
N PRO A 269 -20.20 23.02 25.92
CA PRO A 269 -21.56 22.58 25.54
C PRO A 269 -21.88 22.65 24.03
N TYR A 270 -20.95 23.12 23.19
CA TYR A 270 -21.24 23.65 21.83
C TYR A 270 -21.31 22.69 20.61
N PRO A 271 -20.98 21.40 20.65
CA PRO A 271 -20.95 20.52 19.47
C PRO A 271 -22.27 19.77 19.28
N LYS A 272 -23.24 19.95 20.19
CA LYS A 272 -24.57 19.34 20.06
C LYS A 272 -25.18 19.74 18.72
N LYS A 273 -25.42 18.77 17.83
CA LYS A 273 -25.89 18.95 16.43
C LYS A 273 -24.86 19.48 15.42
N LEU A 274 -23.58 19.27 15.66
CA LEU A 274 -22.50 19.48 14.67
C LEU A 274 -22.03 18.10 14.19
N ILE A 275 -22.38 17.71 12.96
CA ILE A 275 -22.09 16.35 12.45
C ILE A 275 -20.85 16.42 11.54
N PRO A 276 -19.71 15.82 11.92
CA PRO A 276 -18.53 15.76 11.05
C PRO A 276 -18.82 14.83 9.86
N ILE A 277 -18.46 15.25 8.66
CA ILE A 277 -18.68 14.47 7.41
C ILE A 277 -17.43 14.36 6.54
N PHE A 278 -16.39 15.10 6.90
CA PHE A 278 -15.10 15.09 6.22
C PHE A 278 -14.01 15.41 7.24
N ASP A 279 -13.01 14.53 7.34
CA ASP A 279 -11.86 14.68 8.22
C ASP A 279 -10.78 15.50 7.50
N CYS A 280 -10.38 16.63 8.08
CA CYS A 280 -9.35 17.54 7.56
C CYS A 280 -7.98 17.34 8.24
N LEU A 281 -7.77 16.17 8.86
CA LEU A 281 -6.63 15.78 9.69
C LEU A 281 -6.53 16.58 11.00
N TYR A 282 -5.92 15.96 12.01
CA TYR A 282 -5.65 16.59 13.30
C TYR A 282 -6.92 17.11 14.00
N GLU A 283 -7.96 16.27 14.08
CA GLU A 283 -9.24 16.58 14.75
C GLU A 283 -9.92 17.87 14.24
N ARG A 284 -9.72 18.14 12.95
CA ARG A 284 -10.39 19.22 12.22
C ARG A 284 -11.36 18.61 11.26
N TYR A 285 -12.56 19.18 11.16
CA TYR A 285 -13.63 18.57 10.37
C TYR A 285 -14.36 19.60 9.53
N ILE A 286 -14.92 19.17 8.40
CA ILE A 286 -16.04 19.88 7.78
C ILE A 286 -17.32 19.21 8.26
N CYS A 287 -18.23 20.03 8.78
CA CYS A 287 -19.40 19.55 9.49
C CYS A 287 -20.68 20.10 8.89
N LEU A 288 -21.73 19.28 8.96
CA LEU A 288 -23.12 19.71 8.88
C LEU A 288 -23.49 20.39 10.21
N ASP A 289 -23.74 21.69 10.20
CA ASP A 289 -23.95 22.49 11.41
C ASP A 289 -25.42 22.89 11.58
N TYR A 290 -26.14 22.14 12.41
CA TYR A 290 -27.55 22.36 12.74
C TYR A 290 -27.76 23.18 14.02
N ARG A 291 -26.70 23.80 14.56
CA ARG A 291 -26.82 24.64 15.77
C ARG A 291 -27.47 25.98 15.46
N GLY A 292 -27.33 26.44 14.21
CA GLY A 292 -27.96 27.64 13.68
C GLY A 292 -29.34 27.38 13.08
N LYS A 293 -29.92 28.44 12.49
CA LYS A 293 -31.11 28.31 11.65
C LYS A 293 -30.74 27.59 10.35
N LEU A 294 -31.62 26.71 9.89
CA LEU A 294 -31.50 26.08 8.58
C LEU A 294 -31.64 27.13 7.47
N ASN A 295 -31.02 26.86 6.33
CA ASN A 295 -31.22 27.64 5.12
C ASN A 295 -32.72 27.71 4.77
N THR A 296 -33.24 28.90 4.47
CA THR A 296 -34.67 29.11 4.27
C THR A 296 -35.23 28.44 3.01
N THR A 297 -34.39 28.22 2.00
CA THR A 297 -34.78 27.67 0.69
C THR A 297 -34.66 26.16 0.68
N LEU A 298 -33.45 25.65 0.98
CA LEU A 298 -33.15 24.21 0.93
C LEU A 298 -33.54 23.49 2.22
N LYS A 299 -33.79 24.22 3.31
CA LYS A 299 -34.01 23.67 4.67
C LYS A 299 -32.84 22.78 5.13
N GLU A 300 -31.64 23.07 4.64
CA GLU A 300 -30.40 22.37 4.96
C GLU A 300 -29.62 23.08 6.09
N PRO A 301 -28.76 22.36 6.83
CA PRO A 301 -27.78 22.97 7.71
C PRO A 301 -26.74 23.75 6.88
N ARG A 302 -26.10 24.73 7.53
CA ARG A 302 -24.88 25.32 6.97
C ARG A 302 -23.71 24.35 7.08
N ILE A 303 -22.65 24.61 6.34
CA ILE A 303 -21.38 23.90 6.43
C ILE A 303 -20.39 24.74 7.25
N THR A 304 -19.80 24.11 8.25
CA THR A 304 -18.85 24.75 9.18
C THR A 304 -17.56 23.94 9.20
N TYR A 305 -16.43 24.63 9.08
CA TYR A 305 -15.13 24.07 9.44
C TYR A 305 -14.94 24.13 10.95
N PHE A 306 -14.71 22.97 11.56
CA PHE A 306 -14.37 22.80 12.96
C PHE A 306 -12.86 22.64 13.15
N ASN A 307 -12.29 23.34 14.14
CA ASN A 307 -10.91 23.16 14.56
C ASN A 307 -10.81 22.91 16.07
N SER A 308 -10.30 21.74 16.46
CA SER A 308 -10.13 21.33 17.86
C SER A 308 -9.04 22.15 18.60
N GLU A 309 -8.13 22.81 17.89
CA GLU A 309 -7.05 23.59 18.50
C GLU A 309 -7.46 25.03 18.83
N GLU A 310 -8.51 25.55 18.21
CA GLU A 310 -9.00 26.91 18.45
C GLU A 310 -9.81 27.00 19.75
N GLU A 311 -10.04 28.20 20.29
CA GLU A 311 -10.81 28.38 21.52
C GLU A 311 -12.20 29.00 21.30
N GLY A 312 -13.17 28.54 22.09
CA GLY A 312 -14.54 29.07 22.09
C GLY A 312 -15.18 29.07 20.71
N ASN A 313 -15.77 30.20 20.30
CA ASN A 313 -16.47 30.31 19.02
C ASN A 313 -15.54 30.30 17.80
N ARG A 314 -14.22 30.52 17.98
CA ARG A 314 -13.25 30.47 16.86
C ARG A 314 -13.08 29.07 16.29
N ARG A 315 -13.45 28.04 17.09
CA ARG A 315 -13.54 26.64 16.66
C ARG A 315 -14.49 26.43 15.48
N PHE A 316 -15.47 27.32 15.29
CA PHE A 316 -16.55 27.13 14.34
C PHE A 316 -16.50 28.22 13.27
N VAL A 317 -15.93 27.90 12.12
CA VAL A 317 -15.83 28.83 10.98
C VAL A 317 -16.89 28.43 9.95
N PRO A 318 -17.99 29.19 9.79
CA PRO A 318 -18.96 28.92 8.72
C PRO A 318 -18.29 29.11 7.36
N ILE A 319 -18.45 28.14 6.46
CA ILE A 319 -17.83 28.16 5.13
C ILE A 319 -18.85 28.16 3.99
N ALA A 320 -20.04 27.59 4.17
CA ALA A 320 -21.11 27.61 3.18
C ALA A 320 -22.49 27.56 3.84
N ASP A 321 -23.53 28.04 3.15
CA ASP A 321 -24.90 28.08 3.68
C ASP A 321 -25.68 26.76 3.48
N SER A 322 -25.13 25.81 2.72
CA SER A 322 -25.71 24.49 2.46
C SER A 322 -24.64 23.51 1.98
N TYR A 323 -24.95 22.21 1.96
CA TYR A 323 -24.00 21.21 1.43
C TYR A 323 -23.81 21.37 -0.07
N GLU A 324 -24.87 21.72 -0.79
CA GLU A 324 -24.80 22.07 -2.20
C GLU A 324 -23.85 23.24 -2.47
N ALA A 325 -23.99 24.34 -1.71
CA ALA A 325 -23.12 25.51 -1.86
C ALA A 325 -21.65 25.17 -1.55
N PHE A 326 -21.40 24.25 -0.62
CA PHE A 326 -20.05 23.76 -0.34
C PHE A 326 -19.47 22.96 -1.51
N LEU A 327 -20.24 22.05 -2.13
CA LEU A 327 -19.79 21.32 -3.32
C LEU A 327 -19.48 22.28 -4.48
N ASP A 328 -20.25 23.36 -4.64
CA ASP A 328 -19.99 24.39 -5.64
C ASP A 328 -18.67 25.15 -5.42
N MET A 329 -18.06 25.07 -4.24
CA MET A 329 -16.78 25.69 -3.94
C MET A 329 -15.57 24.81 -4.29
N ILE A 330 -15.80 23.54 -4.61
CA ILE A 330 -14.78 22.52 -4.85
C ILE A 330 -14.68 22.21 -6.36
N GLU A 331 -13.47 21.87 -6.81
CA GLU A 331 -13.19 21.35 -8.14
C GLU A 331 -12.14 20.24 -8.07
N ILE A 332 -12.11 19.38 -9.10
CA ILE A 332 -11.06 18.37 -9.25
C ILE A 332 -9.73 19.07 -9.50
N ASP A 333 -8.69 18.68 -8.76
CA ASP A 333 -7.33 19.13 -9.01
C ASP A 333 -6.70 18.34 -10.16
N GLU A 334 -7.02 18.70 -11.40
CA GLU A 334 -6.52 18.05 -12.62
C GLU A 334 -4.98 17.93 -12.64
N LYS A 335 -4.28 18.91 -12.07
CA LYS A 335 -2.81 18.88 -11.98
C LYS A 335 -2.33 17.77 -11.05
N LYS A 336 -2.98 17.60 -9.88
CA LYS A 336 -2.65 16.53 -8.93
C LYS A 336 -3.05 15.17 -9.49
N VAL A 337 -4.21 15.06 -10.14
CA VAL A 337 -4.64 13.86 -10.88
C VAL A 337 -3.57 13.44 -11.90
N GLU A 338 -3.10 14.37 -12.73
CA GLU A 338 -2.08 14.05 -13.74
C GLU A 338 -0.71 13.73 -13.13
N SER A 339 -0.36 14.41 -12.04
CA SER A 339 0.86 14.09 -11.28
C SER A 339 0.80 12.69 -10.68
N GLU A 340 -0.32 12.27 -10.11
CA GLU A 340 -0.52 10.91 -9.58
C GLU A 340 -0.45 9.87 -10.69
N LYS A 341 -1.11 10.11 -11.83
CA LYS A 341 -1.01 9.24 -13.01
C LYS A 341 0.44 9.08 -13.49
N ARG A 342 1.19 10.18 -13.51
CA ARG A 342 2.61 10.16 -13.91
C ARG A 342 3.45 9.37 -12.92
N ALA A 343 3.34 9.66 -11.62
CA ALA A 343 4.09 8.96 -10.59
C ALA A 343 3.80 7.44 -10.60
N MET A 344 2.54 7.05 -10.83
CA MET A 344 2.18 5.64 -10.94
C MET A 344 2.68 4.99 -12.24
N LYS A 345 2.88 5.73 -13.34
CA LYS A 345 3.54 5.19 -14.54
C LYS A 345 5.04 5.01 -14.32
N GLU A 346 5.65 5.98 -13.63
CA GLU A 346 7.08 5.97 -13.27
C GLU A 346 7.43 4.90 -12.23
N ARG A 347 6.43 4.30 -11.54
CA ARG A 347 6.64 3.15 -10.64
C ARG A 347 7.13 1.90 -11.36
N TYR A 348 6.86 1.81 -12.67
CA TYR A 348 7.22 0.67 -13.50
C TYR A 348 8.53 0.94 -14.23
N LEU A 349 9.44 -0.02 -14.14
CA LEU A 349 10.66 -0.06 -14.94
C LEU A 349 10.57 -1.16 -15.98
N TYR A 350 10.82 -0.78 -17.23
CA TYR A 350 10.94 -1.71 -18.33
C TYR A 350 12.36 -2.26 -18.40
N GLY A 351 12.51 -3.47 -18.93
CA GLY A 351 13.76 -4.21 -18.92
C GLY A 351 14.91 -3.44 -19.56
N TYR A 352 14.67 -2.67 -20.63
CA TYR A 352 15.72 -1.85 -21.24
C TYR A 352 16.27 -0.78 -20.28
N GLN A 353 15.43 -0.16 -19.44
CA GLN A 353 15.85 0.82 -18.45
C GLN A 353 16.70 0.16 -17.36
N ILE A 354 16.27 -1.03 -16.91
CA ILE A 354 16.99 -1.81 -15.90
C ILE A 354 18.37 -2.23 -16.43
N LEU A 355 18.45 -2.66 -17.68
CA LEU A 355 19.71 -3.03 -18.33
C LEU A 355 20.66 -1.82 -18.46
N GLU A 356 20.14 -0.62 -18.74
CA GLU A 356 20.93 0.61 -18.72
C GLU A 356 21.47 0.90 -17.32
N MET A 357 20.63 0.81 -16.28
CA MET A 357 21.07 0.98 -14.89
C MET A 357 22.15 -0.03 -14.47
N ILE A 358 22.08 -1.28 -14.94
CA ILE A 358 23.10 -2.30 -14.66
C ILE A 358 24.42 -1.99 -15.39
N ARG A 359 24.37 -1.41 -16.60
CA ARG A 359 25.58 -0.98 -17.33
C ARG A 359 26.27 0.19 -16.64
N GLU A 360 25.53 1.09 -16.01
CA GLU A 360 26.10 2.19 -15.22
C GLU A 360 26.82 1.74 -13.94
N GLU A 361 26.65 0.47 -13.56
CA GLU A 361 27.37 -0.17 -12.45
C GLU A 361 28.70 -0.81 -12.88
N GLU A 362 28.99 -0.88 -14.19
CA GLU A 362 30.27 -1.32 -14.76
C GLU A 362 31.28 -0.16 -14.84
#